data_AF-A0A7S3H4X8-F1
#
_entry.id   AF-A0A7S3H4X8-F1
#
_cell.length_a   1.000
_cell.length_b   1.000
_cell.length_c   1.000
_cell.angle_alpha   90.00
_cell.angle_beta   90.00
_cell.angle_gamma   90.00
#
_symmetry.space_group_name_H-M   'P 1'
#
loop_
_entity.id
_entity.type
_entity.pdbx_description
1 polymer ?
#
loop_
_entity_poly.entity_id
_entity_poly.type
_entity_poly.pdbx_seq_one_letter_code
_entity_poly.pdbx_strand_id
1 'polypeptide(L)'
;KHSRGRSFAPSLFPPFLHSLNLKMASQGASLQNYNNELVQSIEDLRQKREEVNRQILKEEEDKAKIQKELSILTDRLQSLNGSLIRKTQARNEYDKTIQETEAAYMKILESSQTLLHVLKRETVNLTKKRQGSD
;
A
#
# COMPACT_ATOMS: atom_id res chain seq x y z
N LYS A 1 71.45 50.99 -69.03
CA LYS A 1 70.20 50.81 -69.82
C LYS A 1 69.25 49.95 -68.98
N HIS A 2 68.50 50.56 -68.05
CA HIS A 2 67.09 50.99 -68.20
C HIS A 2 66.10 49.83 -68.50
N SER A 3 65.26 49.49 -67.51
CA SER A 3 63.77 49.45 -67.57
C SER A 3 63.22 48.49 -66.49
N ARG A 4 62.82 49.00 -65.31
CA ARG A 4 61.45 49.36 -64.87
C ARG A 4 60.51 48.16 -64.69
N GLY A 5 60.01 48.03 -63.46
CA GLY A 5 59.17 46.95 -63.00
C GLY A 5 57.75 46.95 -63.56
N ARG A 6 57.05 45.85 -63.30
CA ARG A 6 55.60 45.78 -63.29
C ARG A 6 55.18 44.96 -62.09
N SER A 7 54.78 45.67 -61.04
CA SER A 7 53.92 45.15 -59.99
C SER A 7 52.66 44.62 -60.68
N PHE A 8 52.49 43.29 -60.70
CA PHE A 8 51.25 42.69 -61.16
C PHE A 8 50.18 43.01 -60.13
N ALA A 9 49.20 43.81 -60.56
CA ALA A 9 48.06 44.22 -59.77
C ALA A 9 47.29 43.00 -59.24
N PRO A 10 46.68 43.09 -58.04
CA PRO A 10 45.80 42.04 -57.55
C PRO A 10 44.61 41.94 -58.49
N SER A 11 44.37 40.75 -59.04
CA SER A 11 43.20 40.44 -59.84
C SER A 11 41.94 40.84 -59.09
N LEU A 12 41.28 41.92 -59.55
CA LEU A 12 39.94 42.30 -59.14
C LEU A 12 39.00 41.15 -59.52
N PHE A 13 38.70 40.27 -58.57
CA PHE A 13 37.50 39.45 -58.67
C PHE A 13 36.28 40.38 -58.71
N PRO A 14 35.27 40.12 -59.57
CA PRO A 14 34.05 40.92 -59.59
C PRO A 14 33.41 40.94 -58.19
N PRO A 15 33.07 42.13 -57.62
CA PRO A 15 32.50 42.24 -56.27
C PRO A 15 31.19 41.43 -56.09
N PHE A 16 30.49 41.15 -57.19
CA PHE A 16 29.30 40.30 -57.22
C PHE A 16 29.56 38.84 -56.85
N LEU A 17 30.70 38.26 -57.22
CA LEU A 17 31.04 36.86 -56.90
C LEU A 17 31.46 36.69 -55.44
N HIS A 18 32.11 37.70 -54.85
CA HIS A 18 32.46 37.70 -53.43
C HIS A 18 31.22 37.85 -52.53
N SER A 19 30.27 38.72 -52.92
CA SER A 19 28.99 38.90 -52.22
C SER A 19 28.09 37.66 -52.27
N LEU A 20 28.08 36.93 -53.40
CA LEU A 20 27.31 35.69 -53.56
C LEU A 20 27.89 34.56 -52.70
N ASN A 21 29.22 34.44 -52.63
CA ASN A 21 29.92 33.44 -51.82
C ASN A 21 29.72 33.69 -50.31
N LEU A 22 29.79 34.95 -49.87
CA LEU A 22 29.48 35.31 -48.47
C LEU A 22 28.03 34.99 -48.08
N LYS A 23 27.05 35.25 -48.96
CA LYS A 23 25.63 34.91 -48.72
C LYS A 23 25.38 33.40 -48.64
N MET A 24 26.03 32.62 -49.51
CA MET A 24 25.93 31.16 -49.50
C MET A 24 26.61 30.56 -48.27
N ALA A 25 27.80 31.07 -47.90
CA ALA A 25 28.50 30.68 -46.68
C ALA A 25 27.71 31.05 -45.40
N SER A 26 27.07 32.23 -45.37
CA SER A 26 26.25 32.65 -44.23
C SER A 26 24.98 31.80 -44.09
N GLN A 27 24.33 31.42 -45.20
CA GLN A 27 23.17 30.52 -45.19
C GLN A 27 23.56 29.10 -44.73
N GLY A 28 24.71 28.60 -45.17
CA GLY A 28 25.26 27.32 -44.68
C GLY A 28 25.55 27.33 -43.18
N ALA A 29 26.15 28.43 -42.68
CA ALA A 29 26.43 28.60 -41.25
C ALA A 29 25.15 28.68 -40.40
N SER A 30 24.11 29.41 -40.86
CA SER A 30 22.82 29.44 -40.18
C SER A 30 22.15 28.07 -40.13
N LEU A 31 22.13 27.34 -41.24
CA LEU A 31 21.56 25.98 -41.30
C LEU A 31 22.31 25.01 -40.37
N GLN A 32 23.63 25.13 -40.30
CA GLN A 32 24.45 24.31 -39.41
C GLN A 32 24.18 24.62 -37.94
N ASN A 33 23.98 25.89 -37.57
CA ASN A 33 23.56 26.26 -36.21
C ASN A 33 22.19 25.66 -35.86
N TYR A 34 21.20 25.77 -36.76
CA TYR A 34 19.89 25.14 -36.55
C TYR A 34 20.00 23.62 -36.39
N ASN A 35 20.80 22.95 -37.22
CA ASN A 35 21.02 21.51 -37.10
C ASN A 35 21.67 21.13 -35.76
N ASN A 36 22.64 21.92 -35.29
CA ASN A 36 23.29 21.69 -34.00
C ASN A 36 22.29 21.85 -32.83
N GLU A 37 21.47 22.90 -32.85
CA GLU A 37 20.43 23.14 -31.83
C GLU A 37 19.36 22.03 -31.82
N LEU A 38 18.95 21.55 -33.00
CA LEU A 38 18.00 20.44 -33.14
C LEU A 38 18.57 19.14 -32.58
N VAL A 39 19.82 18.80 -32.92
CA VAL A 39 20.50 17.60 -32.40
C VAL A 39 20.65 17.69 -30.89
N GLN A 40 21.05 18.84 -30.35
CA GLN A 40 21.15 19.05 -28.91
C GLN A 40 19.79 18.88 -28.22
N SER A 41 18.73 19.48 -28.77
CA SER A 41 17.37 19.35 -28.23
C SER A 41 16.88 17.89 -28.25
N ILE A 42 17.21 17.12 -29.29
CA ILE A 42 16.87 15.70 -29.38
C ILE A 42 17.61 14.89 -28.31
N GLU A 43 18.90 15.17 -28.07
CA GLU A 43 19.64 14.48 -27.01
C GLU A 43 19.15 14.83 -25.61
N ASP A 44 18.80 16.09 -25.36
CA ASP A 44 18.16 16.49 -24.10
C ASP A 44 16.84 15.75 -23.86
N LEU A 45 16.02 15.60 -24.92
CA LEU A 45 14.78 14.81 -24.84
C LEU A 45 15.04 13.33 -24.59
N ARG A 46 16.07 12.74 -25.22
CA ARG A 46 16.48 11.35 -24.97
C ARG A 46 16.91 11.14 -23.52
N GLN A 47 17.71 12.06 -22.98
CA GLN A 47 18.14 12.00 -21.59
C GLN A 47 16.96 12.11 -20.62
N LYS A 48 16.03 13.06 -20.86
CA LYS A 48 14.82 13.20 -20.04
C LYS A 48 13.95 11.94 -20.10
N ARG A 49 13.79 11.33 -21.28
CA ARG A 49 13.07 10.05 -21.43
C ARG A 49 13.71 8.94 -20.60
N GLU A 50 15.03 8.79 -20.66
CA GLU A 50 15.73 7.76 -19.88
C GLU A 50 15.61 7.99 -18.37
N GLU A 51 15.63 9.24 -17.93
CA GLU A 51 15.40 9.57 -16.53
C GLU A 51 13.98 9.19 -16.07
N VAL A 52 12.96 9.55 -16.85
CA VAL A 52 11.58 9.15 -16.55
C VAL A 52 11.43 7.63 -16.54
N ASN A 53 12.05 6.91 -17.50
CA ASN A 53 12.03 5.45 -17.51
C ASN A 53 12.64 4.85 -16.24
N ARG A 54 13.77 5.39 -15.74
CA ARG A 54 14.36 4.94 -14.47
C ARG A 54 13.42 5.15 -13.29
N GLN A 55 12.73 6.28 -13.24
CA GLN A 55 11.75 6.58 -12.20
C GLN A 55 10.56 5.62 -12.25
N ILE A 56 10.02 5.36 -13.44
CA ILE A 56 8.94 4.38 -13.66
C ILE A 56 9.36 3.01 -13.12
N LEU A 57 10.54 2.50 -13.49
CA LEU A 57 11.01 1.19 -13.05
C LEU A 57 11.13 1.09 -11.52
N LYS A 58 11.63 2.16 -10.88
CA LYS A 58 11.71 2.21 -9.42
C LYS A 58 10.33 2.20 -8.77
N GLU A 59 9.39 2.99 -9.28
CA GLU A 59 8.02 3.01 -8.77
C GLU A 59 7.30 1.68 -8.98
N GLU A 60 7.53 1.00 -10.10
CA GLU A 60 6.99 -0.34 -10.37
C GLU A 60 7.54 -1.38 -9.38
N GLU A 61 8.84 -1.32 -9.06
CA GLU A 61 9.45 -2.19 -8.05
C GLU A 61 8.85 -1.94 -6.66
N ASP A 62 8.72 -0.68 -6.25
CA ASP A 62 8.17 -0.31 -4.94
C ASP A 62 6.67 -0.67 -4.85
N LYS A 63 5.91 -0.47 -5.93
CA LYS A 63 4.53 -0.95 -6.04
C LYS A 63 4.45 -2.47 -5.86
N ALA A 64 5.34 -3.24 -6.48
CA ALA A 64 5.34 -4.69 -6.34
C ALA A 64 5.64 -5.15 -4.90
N LYS A 65 6.54 -4.46 -4.20
CA LYS A 65 6.81 -4.70 -2.77
C LYS A 65 5.57 -4.46 -1.92
N ILE A 66 4.93 -3.31 -2.10
CA ILE A 66 3.70 -2.95 -1.36
C ILE A 66 2.57 -3.95 -1.64
N GLN A 67 2.39 -4.37 -2.89
CA GLN A 67 1.38 -5.38 -3.24
C GLN A 67 1.63 -6.72 -2.55
N LYS A 68 2.88 -7.15 -2.44
CA LYS A 68 3.25 -8.36 -1.72
C LYS A 68 2.96 -8.25 -0.22
N GLU A 69 3.34 -7.13 0.40
CA GLU A 69 3.04 -6.88 1.82
C GLU A 69 1.53 -6.84 2.08
N LEU A 70 0.76 -6.21 1.21
CA LEU A 70 -0.69 -6.17 1.30
C LEU A 70 -1.28 -7.57 1.27
N SER A 71 -0.83 -8.45 0.36
CA SER A 71 -1.26 -9.85 0.32
C SER A 71 -1.01 -10.56 1.65
N ILE A 72 0.19 -10.43 2.21
CA ILE A 72 0.55 -11.07 3.50
C ILE A 72 -0.34 -10.55 4.63
N LEU A 73 -0.58 -9.24 4.66
CA LEU A 73 -1.44 -8.61 5.68
C LEU A 73 -2.90 -9.08 5.53
N THR A 74 -3.41 -9.21 4.30
CA THR A 74 -4.73 -9.75 4.02
C THR A 74 -4.88 -11.19 4.51
N ASP A 75 -3.91 -12.05 4.22
CA ASP A 75 -3.93 -13.45 4.67
C ASP A 75 -3.91 -13.55 6.20
N ARG A 76 -3.08 -12.73 6.85
CA ARG A 76 -3.01 -12.64 8.32
C ARG A 76 -4.34 -12.16 8.91
N LEU A 77 -4.98 -11.18 8.29
CA LEU A 77 -6.28 -10.67 8.72
C LEU A 77 -7.36 -11.75 8.61
N GLN A 78 -7.39 -12.50 7.52
CA GLN A 78 -8.33 -13.61 7.33
C GLN A 78 -8.12 -14.71 8.39
N SER A 79 -6.87 -15.05 8.69
CA SER A 79 -6.53 -16.02 9.74
C SER A 79 -7.02 -15.56 11.13
N LEU A 80 -6.82 -14.28 11.47
CA LEU A 80 -7.30 -13.69 12.72
C LEU A 80 -8.83 -13.71 12.79
N ASN A 81 -9.53 -13.35 11.71
CA ASN A 81 -10.99 -13.40 11.64
C ASN A 81 -11.51 -14.81 11.87
N GLY A 82 -10.92 -15.82 11.21
CA GLY A 82 -11.27 -17.22 11.44
C GLY A 82 -11.02 -17.66 12.89
N SER A 83 -9.91 -17.24 13.50
CA SER A 83 -9.67 -17.53 14.92
C SER A 83 -10.67 -16.84 15.84
N LEU A 84 -11.08 -15.62 15.53
CA LEU A 84 -12.01 -14.85 16.35
C LEU A 84 -13.41 -15.48 16.32
N ILE A 85 -13.86 -15.91 15.14
CA ILE A 85 -15.13 -16.63 14.97
C ILE A 85 -15.14 -17.90 15.85
N ARG A 86 -14.10 -18.75 15.74
CA ARG A 86 -14.00 -19.98 16.55
C ARG A 86 -14.00 -19.71 18.04
N LYS A 87 -13.22 -18.72 18.50
CA LYS A 87 -13.17 -18.35 19.93
C LYS A 87 -14.50 -17.79 20.44
N THR A 88 -15.19 -17.01 19.61
CA THR A 88 -16.50 -16.46 19.94
C THR A 88 -17.54 -17.57 20.08
N GLN A 89 -17.54 -18.53 19.16
CA GLN A 89 -18.41 -19.70 19.25
C GLN A 89 -18.13 -20.51 20.51
N ALA A 90 -16.86 -20.86 20.78
CA ALA A 90 -16.48 -21.60 21.98
C ALA A 90 -16.90 -20.87 23.27
N ARG A 91 -16.68 -19.55 23.34
CA ARG A 91 -17.16 -18.73 24.47
C ARG A 91 -18.67 -18.84 24.64
N ASN A 92 -19.44 -18.69 23.57
CA ASN A 92 -20.90 -18.78 23.63
C ASN A 92 -21.38 -20.18 24.08
N GLU A 93 -20.67 -21.25 23.69
CA GLU A 93 -20.94 -22.60 24.16
C GLU A 93 -20.69 -22.75 25.66
N TYR A 94 -19.57 -22.20 26.16
CA TYR A 94 -19.29 -22.17 27.60
C TYR A 94 -20.33 -21.35 28.37
N ASP A 95 -20.70 -20.17 27.89
CA ASP A 95 -21.71 -19.30 28.51
C ASP A 95 -23.04 -20.06 28.65
N LYS A 96 -23.44 -20.79 27.60
CA LYS A 96 -24.63 -21.63 27.62
C LYS A 96 -24.54 -22.74 28.67
N THR A 97 -23.43 -23.48 28.71
CA THR A 97 -23.23 -24.53 29.72
C THR A 97 -23.25 -23.97 31.14
N ILE A 98 -22.58 -22.84 31.38
CA ILE A 98 -22.60 -22.17 32.67
C ILE A 98 -24.04 -21.86 33.07
N GLN A 99 -24.79 -21.18 32.20
CA GLN A 99 -26.19 -20.81 32.47
C GLN A 99 -27.07 -22.04 32.78
N GLU A 100 -26.94 -23.11 31.99
CA GLU A 100 -27.71 -24.34 32.20
C GLU A 100 -27.35 -25.02 33.54
N THR A 101 -26.06 -25.06 33.89
CA THR A 101 -25.60 -25.64 35.16
C THR A 101 -26.01 -24.82 36.36
N GLU A 102 -25.95 -23.48 36.28
CA GLU A 102 -26.42 -22.58 37.34
C GLU A 102 -27.92 -22.73 37.55
N ALA A 103 -28.71 -22.80 36.47
CA ALA A 103 -30.16 -23.02 36.55
C ALA A 103 -30.49 -24.37 37.19
N ALA A 104 -29.75 -25.44 36.84
CA ALA A 104 -29.92 -26.74 37.48
C ALA A 104 -29.54 -26.71 38.97
N TYR A 105 -28.46 -26.02 39.33
CA TYR A 105 -28.03 -25.85 40.71
C TYR A 105 -29.07 -25.09 41.55
N MET A 106 -29.69 -24.04 41.01
CA MET A 106 -30.78 -23.33 41.69
C MET A 106 -31.97 -24.25 42.01
N LYS A 107 -32.36 -25.13 41.09
CA LYS A 107 -33.43 -26.12 41.35
C LYS A 107 -33.08 -27.10 42.47
N ILE A 108 -31.82 -27.53 42.56
CA ILE A 108 -31.34 -28.38 43.65
C ILE A 108 -31.43 -27.64 44.98
N LEU A 109 -31.05 -26.37 45.00
CA LEU A 109 -31.10 -25.53 46.20
C LEU A 109 -32.56 -25.36 46.69
N GLU A 110 -33.48 -25.03 45.80
CA GLU A 110 -34.92 -24.92 46.10
C GLU A 110 -35.51 -26.22 46.63
N SER A 111 -35.17 -27.35 46.00
CA SER A 111 -35.59 -28.68 46.44
C SER A 111 -35.05 -29.01 47.84
N SER A 112 -33.78 -28.68 48.10
CA SER A 112 -33.12 -28.89 49.39
C SER A 112 -33.77 -28.07 50.51
N GLN A 113 -34.12 -26.81 50.22
CA GLN A 113 -34.85 -25.95 51.15
C GLN A 113 -36.24 -26.51 51.47
N THR A 114 -36.96 -26.97 50.45
CA THR A 114 -38.28 -27.62 50.61
C THR A 114 -38.17 -28.87 51.49
N LEU A 115 -37.20 -29.74 51.22
CA LEU A 115 -36.96 -30.94 52.02
C LEU A 115 -36.65 -30.61 53.49
N LEU A 116 -35.80 -29.61 53.73
CA LEU A 116 -35.48 -29.14 55.08
C LEU A 116 -36.72 -28.60 55.80
N HIS A 117 -37.60 -27.89 55.10
CA HIS A 117 -38.86 -27.39 55.65
C HIS A 117 -39.79 -28.54 56.08
N VAL A 118 -39.97 -29.55 55.22
CA VAL A 118 -40.76 -30.75 55.53
C VAL A 118 -40.17 -31.49 56.73
N LEU A 119 -38.85 -31.71 56.76
CA LEU A 119 -38.16 -32.39 57.86
C LEU A 119 -38.38 -31.68 59.21
N LYS A 120 -38.25 -30.34 59.24
CA LYS A 120 -38.52 -29.54 60.45
C LYS A 120 -39.97 -29.68 60.90
N ARG A 121 -40.93 -29.64 59.98
CA ARG A 121 -42.36 -29.79 60.28
C ARG A 121 -42.67 -31.17 60.88
N GLU A 122 -42.19 -32.24 60.26
CA GLU A 122 -42.42 -33.60 60.76
C GLU A 122 -41.78 -33.81 62.15
N THR A 123 -40.58 -33.26 62.38
CA THR A 123 -39.92 -33.29 63.71
C THR A 123 -40.78 -32.62 64.80
N VAL A 124 -41.39 -31.47 64.49
CA VAL A 124 -42.29 -30.76 65.42
C VAL A 124 -43.55 -31.59 65.68
N ASN A 125 -44.16 -32.16 64.63
CA ASN A 125 -45.36 -32.99 64.74
C ASN A 125 -45.12 -34.23 65.61
N LEU A 126 -43.98 -34.90 65.44
CA LEU A 126 -43.59 -36.05 66.26
C LEU A 126 -43.44 -35.67 67.73
N THR A 127 -42.80 -34.52 68.02
CA THR A 127 -42.66 -34.01 69.40
C THR A 127 -44.02 -33.75 70.05
N LYS A 128 -44.96 -33.13 69.33
CA LYS A 128 -46.33 -32.86 69.83
C LYS A 128 -47.12 -34.15 70.07
N LYS A 129 -47.05 -35.12 69.16
CA LYS A 129 -47.76 -36.41 69.29
C LYS A 129 -47.29 -37.18 70.51
N ARG A 130 -45.99 -37.07 70.84
CA ARG A 130 -45.39 -37.68 72.02
C ARG A 130 -45.88 -37.06 73.33
N GLN A 131 -46.24 -35.76 73.35
CA GLN A 131 -46.71 -35.05 74.54
C GLN A 131 -48.23 -35.16 74.78
N GLY A 132 -49.03 -35.51 73.78
CA GLY A 132 -50.48 -35.71 73.92
C GLY A 132 -50.90 -37.15 74.20
N SER A 133 -49.94 -38.04 74.50
CA SER A 133 -50.18 -39.48 74.77
C SER A 133 -49.96 -39.84 76.26
N ASP A 134 -49.69 -38.85 77.11
CA ASP A 134 -49.68 -38.93 78.59
C ASP A 134 -50.89 -38.14 79.13
#